data_AF-A0A437LT69-F1
#
_entry.id   AF-A0A437LT69-F1
#
_cell.length_a   1.000
_cell.length_b   1.000
_cell.length_c   1.000
_cell.angle_alpha   90.00
_cell.angle_beta   90.00
_cell.angle_gamma   90.00
#
_symmetry.space_group_name_H-M   'P 1'
#
loop_
_entity.id
_entity.type
_entity.pdbx_description
1 polymer ?
#
loop_
_entity_poly.entity_id
_entity_poly.type
_entity_poly.pdbx_seq_one_letter_code
_entity_poly.pdbx_strand_id
1 'polypeptide(L)'
;MKRCLLLLTLVWAAWAPAHATDPAASASTPVPESSPAPAAAPESVRLPRSPSEMLDAPARDWAPVHAWVAQQLQAQEAGVGTMDRDAQIQLRIYQALLAQAMGQWDRVAAPVERARRLQFGHPGRHVAGLLNELLAEQQRHRHSDAWLQGAIRDRVLAMPWDEVGPVIVQLRQQLQAMQGPGVRQFVAARLDLSANISKGQASLGFVLQLMGAQFQLHQVLPRREALVAGLNEAMAQRPAPAAKVPQAASAPAAG
;
A
#
# COMPACT_ATOMS: atom_id res chain seq x y z
N MET A 1 -5.36 -19.12 17.51
CA MET A 1 -4.77 -17.76 17.56
C MET A 1 -3.74 -17.58 16.43
N LYS A 2 -4.15 -17.53 15.16
CA LYS A 2 -3.23 -17.55 13.98
C LYS A 2 -3.59 -16.54 12.86
N ARG A 3 -4.26 -15.43 13.17
CA ARG A 3 -4.65 -14.40 12.18
C ARG A 3 -4.17 -12.97 12.47
N CYS A 4 -3.22 -12.77 13.39
CA CYS A 4 -2.72 -11.43 13.75
C CYS A 4 -1.54 -10.93 12.89
N LEU A 5 -1.18 -11.60 11.80
CA LEU A 5 0.03 -11.28 11.02
C LEU A 5 -0.26 -10.82 9.58
N LEU A 6 -1.41 -10.19 9.32
CA LEU A 6 -1.90 -10.00 7.94
C LEU A 6 -2.00 -8.55 7.42
N LEU A 7 -1.61 -7.54 8.20
CA LEU A 7 -1.86 -6.14 7.80
C LEU A 7 -0.61 -5.26 7.68
N LEU A 8 0.55 -5.88 7.44
CA LEU A 8 1.78 -5.16 7.09
C LEU A 8 2.14 -5.19 5.61
N THR A 9 1.14 -5.45 4.78
CA THR A 9 1.27 -5.72 3.35
C THR A 9 0.80 -4.53 2.50
N LEU A 10 1.12 -3.33 2.95
CA LEU A 10 0.79 -2.08 2.31
C LEU A 10 2.02 -1.60 1.55
N VAL A 11 2.45 -2.26 0.47
CA VAL A 11 1.91 -2.18 -0.91
C VAL A 11 2.00 -3.56 -1.62
N TRP A 12 2.12 -4.65 -0.86
CA TRP A 12 2.40 -6.00 -1.40
C TRP A 12 1.29 -7.06 -1.23
N ALA A 13 0.18 -6.81 -0.49
CA ALA A 13 -0.95 -7.76 -0.42
C ALA A 13 -1.94 -7.66 -1.60
N ALA A 14 -1.50 -7.18 -2.76
CA ALA A 14 -2.09 -7.63 -4.03
C ALA A 14 -1.44 -8.95 -4.50
N TRP A 15 -0.73 -9.65 -3.61
CA TRP A 15 -0.13 -10.96 -3.85
C TRP A 15 -0.84 -12.06 -3.03
N ALA A 16 -2.15 -12.18 -3.24
CA ALA A 16 -2.89 -13.41 -3.09
C ALA A 16 -3.64 -13.65 -4.42
N PRO A 17 -3.69 -14.88 -4.96
CA PRO A 17 -4.57 -15.17 -6.08
C PRO A 17 -6.02 -15.07 -5.57
N ALA A 18 -6.64 -13.92 -5.73
CA ALA A 18 -8.09 -13.86 -5.74
C ALA A 18 -8.53 -14.55 -7.03
N HIS A 19 -9.11 -15.74 -6.91
CA HIS A 19 -9.87 -16.34 -8.01
C HIS A 19 -10.96 -15.35 -8.40
N ALA A 20 -10.80 -14.73 -9.57
CA ALA A 20 -11.88 -14.02 -10.22
C ALA A 20 -12.90 -15.07 -10.66
N THR A 21 -14.04 -15.10 -9.98
CA THR A 21 -15.23 -15.77 -10.49
C THR A 21 -15.83 -14.85 -11.54
N ASP A 22 -15.74 -15.23 -12.81
CA ASP A 22 -16.49 -14.59 -13.90
C ASP A 22 -17.99 -14.65 -13.62
N PRO A 23 -18.75 -13.54 -13.64
CA PRO A 23 -20.17 -13.61 -13.89
C PRO A 23 -20.39 -13.72 -15.40
N ALA A 24 -20.97 -14.86 -15.80
CA ALA A 24 -21.44 -15.16 -17.14
C ALA A 24 -22.35 -14.06 -17.70
N ALA A 25 -22.16 -13.77 -18.98
CA ALA A 25 -23.02 -12.92 -19.79
C ALA A 25 -24.50 -13.35 -19.67
N SER A 26 -25.37 -12.42 -19.31
CA SER A 26 -26.83 -12.56 -19.45
C SER A 26 -27.37 -11.46 -20.34
N ALA A 27 -28.19 -11.89 -21.29
CA ALA A 27 -28.71 -11.12 -22.41
C ALA A 27 -29.60 -9.95 -21.98
N SER A 28 -29.51 -8.85 -22.73
CA SER A 28 -30.30 -7.63 -22.56
C SER A 28 -31.78 -7.84 -22.87
N THR A 29 -32.65 -7.31 -22.01
CA THR A 29 -34.07 -7.03 -22.31
C THR A 29 -34.30 -5.52 -22.12
N PRO A 30 -34.93 -4.80 -23.06
CA PRO A 30 -35.13 -3.36 -22.92
C PRO A 30 -36.40 -3.07 -22.09
N VAL A 31 -36.29 -2.18 -21.10
CA VAL A 31 -37.39 -1.65 -20.27
C VAL A 31 -37.19 -0.13 -20.14
N PRO A 32 -38.27 0.68 -20.15
CA PRO A 32 -38.21 2.06 -20.64
C PRO A 32 -37.72 3.08 -19.61
N GLU A 33 -37.24 4.17 -20.22
CA GLU A 33 -36.84 5.49 -19.74
C GLU A 33 -37.53 5.95 -18.44
N SER A 34 -36.71 6.14 -17.40
CA SER A 34 -37.04 6.91 -16.20
C SER A 34 -35.90 7.88 -15.92
N SER A 35 -36.26 9.12 -15.60
CA SER A 35 -35.42 10.29 -15.35
C SER A 35 -34.09 10.02 -14.63
N PRO A 36 -33.03 10.81 -14.93
CA PRO A 36 -31.67 10.47 -14.53
C PRO A 36 -31.50 10.61 -13.02
N ALA A 37 -31.39 9.47 -12.34
CA ALA A 37 -30.56 9.38 -11.14
C ALA A 37 -29.16 9.94 -11.47
N PRO A 38 -28.45 10.58 -10.54
CA PRO A 38 -27.08 11.02 -10.79
C PRO A 38 -26.30 9.81 -11.30
N ALA A 39 -25.80 9.90 -12.54
CA ALA A 39 -25.16 8.79 -13.21
C ALA A 39 -24.08 8.20 -12.29
N ALA A 40 -24.23 6.92 -11.93
CA ALA A 40 -23.23 6.22 -11.15
C ALA A 40 -21.88 6.37 -11.85
N ALA A 41 -20.83 6.66 -11.07
CA ALA A 41 -19.49 6.81 -11.61
C ALA A 41 -19.13 5.53 -12.40
N PRO A 42 -18.60 5.64 -13.62
CA PRO A 42 -18.35 4.48 -14.47
C PRO A 42 -17.44 3.48 -13.75
N GLU A 43 -17.81 2.19 -13.75
CA GLU A 43 -17.12 1.14 -12.97
C GLU A 43 -15.67 0.87 -13.41
N SER A 44 -15.30 1.31 -14.61
CA SER A 44 -13.96 1.16 -15.18
C SER A 44 -13.49 2.43 -15.89
N VAL A 45 -12.18 2.51 -16.12
CA VAL A 45 -11.54 3.58 -16.89
C VAL A 45 -10.69 2.97 -17.99
N ARG A 46 -10.71 3.60 -19.18
CA ARG A 46 -9.81 3.24 -20.27
C ARG A 46 -8.43 3.85 -20.02
N LEU A 47 -7.40 3.02 -19.97
CA LEU A 47 -6.03 3.49 -19.90
C LEU A 47 -5.61 4.11 -21.24
N PRO A 48 -4.91 5.26 -21.23
CA PRO A 48 -4.47 5.91 -22.48
C PRO A 48 -3.29 5.18 -23.14
N ARG A 49 -2.57 4.33 -22.39
CA ARG A 49 -1.45 3.50 -22.86
C ARG A 49 -1.44 2.16 -22.14
N SER A 50 -0.56 1.25 -22.54
CA SER A 50 -0.36 -0.01 -21.80
C SER A 50 0.10 0.28 -20.36
N PRO A 51 -0.22 -0.61 -19.40
CA PRO A 51 0.25 -0.47 -18.02
C PRO A 51 1.77 -0.25 -17.90
N SER A 52 2.60 -0.97 -18.65
CA SER A 52 4.05 -0.76 -18.64
C SER A 52 4.46 0.64 -19.11
N GLU A 53 3.84 1.15 -20.18
CA GLU A 53 4.09 2.52 -20.66
C GLU A 53 3.57 3.58 -19.68
N MET A 54 2.48 3.28 -18.98
CA MET A 54 1.91 4.16 -17.96
C MET A 54 2.86 4.39 -16.79
N LEU A 55 3.74 3.44 -16.46
CA LEU A 55 4.70 3.59 -15.35
C LEU A 55 5.57 4.85 -15.47
N ASP A 56 5.97 5.21 -16.69
CA ASP A 56 6.81 6.38 -16.96
C ASP A 56 6.06 7.46 -17.77
N ALA A 57 4.74 7.32 -17.93
CA ALA A 57 3.94 8.30 -18.66
C ALA A 57 3.91 9.66 -17.94
N PRO A 58 3.93 10.77 -18.67
CA PRO A 58 3.81 12.10 -18.08
C PRO A 58 2.47 12.30 -17.36
N ALA A 59 2.45 13.21 -16.38
CA ALA A 59 1.29 13.48 -15.53
C ALA A 59 -0.01 13.78 -16.29
N ARG A 60 0.07 14.33 -17.51
CA ARG A 60 -1.10 14.61 -18.37
C ARG A 60 -1.87 13.33 -18.76
N ASP A 61 -1.18 12.21 -18.93
CA ASP A 61 -1.81 10.94 -19.30
C ASP A 61 -2.47 10.29 -18.07
N TRP A 62 -1.91 10.55 -16.89
CA TRP A 62 -2.46 10.13 -15.61
C TRP A 62 -3.64 10.97 -15.14
N ALA A 63 -3.75 12.24 -15.55
CA ALA A 63 -4.79 13.16 -15.12
C ALA A 63 -6.23 12.61 -15.21
N PRO A 64 -6.70 12.07 -16.36
CA PRO A 64 -8.05 11.50 -16.43
C PRO A 64 -8.22 10.27 -15.53
N VAL A 65 -7.18 9.44 -15.40
CA VAL A 65 -7.19 8.26 -14.52
C VAL A 65 -7.29 8.67 -13.05
N HIS A 66 -6.51 9.66 -12.62
CA HIS A 66 -6.56 10.19 -11.26
C HIS A 66 -7.92 10.82 -10.93
N ALA A 67 -8.52 11.57 -11.87
CA ALA A 67 -9.84 12.14 -11.68
C ALA A 67 -10.90 11.05 -11.49
N TRP A 68 -10.84 9.99 -12.30
CA TRP A 68 -11.71 8.83 -12.16
C TRP A 68 -11.50 8.11 -10.82
N VAL A 69 -10.25 7.83 -10.41
CA VAL A 69 -9.96 7.23 -9.09
C VAL A 69 -10.48 8.10 -7.96
N ALA A 70 -10.29 9.42 -8.02
CA ALA A 70 -10.79 10.35 -7.02
C ALA A 70 -12.32 10.26 -6.86
N GLN A 71 -13.05 10.20 -7.97
CA GLN A 71 -14.50 10.03 -7.97
C GLN A 71 -14.91 8.69 -7.33
N GLN A 72 -14.24 7.59 -7.68
CA GLN A 72 -14.51 6.27 -7.12
C GLN A 72 -14.27 6.22 -5.61
N LEU A 73 -13.14 6.78 -5.14
CA LEU A 73 -12.83 6.83 -3.70
C LEU A 73 -13.78 7.76 -2.94
N GLN A 74 -14.26 8.84 -3.57
CA GLN A 74 -15.28 9.72 -2.97
C GLN A 74 -16.63 9.00 -2.85
N ALA A 75 -17.03 8.23 -3.86
CA ALA A 75 -18.25 7.41 -3.80
C ALA A 75 -18.15 6.35 -2.68
N GLN A 76 -16.98 5.71 -2.52
CA GLN A 76 -16.72 4.79 -1.42
C GLN A 76 -16.76 5.49 -0.05
N GLU A 77 -16.23 6.71 0.05
CA GLU A 77 -16.29 7.50 1.28
C GLU A 77 -17.73 7.77 1.75
N ALA A 78 -18.66 7.98 0.82
CA ALA A 78 -20.07 8.19 1.16
C ALA A 78 -20.71 6.98 1.84
N GLY A 79 -20.21 5.76 1.56
CA GLY A 79 -20.65 4.51 2.17
C GLY A 79 -19.81 4.04 3.36
N VAL A 80 -18.84 4.84 3.83
CA VAL A 80 -17.84 4.35 4.80
C VAL A 80 -18.44 3.83 6.11
N GLY A 81 -19.60 4.36 6.53
CA GLY A 81 -20.29 3.93 7.75
C GLY A 81 -20.85 2.51 7.70
N THR A 82 -21.02 1.93 6.51
CA THR A 82 -21.50 0.55 6.34
C THR A 82 -20.38 -0.45 6.04
N MET A 83 -19.15 0.05 5.83
CA MET A 83 -17.99 -0.78 5.55
C MET A 83 -17.48 -1.45 6.83
N ASP A 84 -17.02 -2.69 6.68
CA ASP A 84 -16.19 -3.28 7.72
C ASP A 84 -14.87 -2.51 7.87
N ARG A 85 -14.17 -2.79 8.96
CA ARG A 85 -12.96 -2.06 9.32
C ARG A 85 -11.82 -2.23 8.33
N ASP A 86 -11.66 -3.42 7.76
CA ASP A 86 -10.56 -3.72 6.85
C ASP A 86 -10.77 -2.96 5.53
N ALA A 87 -12.01 -2.89 5.05
CA ALA A 87 -12.41 -2.04 3.93
C ALA A 87 -12.18 -0.56 4.22
N GLN A 88 -12.50 -0.08 5.43
CA GLN A 88 -12.20 1.29 5.84
C GLN A 88 -10.69 1.57 5.81
N ILE A 89 -9.86 0.68 6.37
CA ILE A 89 -8.40 0.79 6.33
C ILE A 89 -7.93 0.92 4.88
N GLN A 90 -8.35 -0.01 4.03
CA GLN A 90 -7.97 -0.06 2.62
C GLN A 90 -8.35 1.22 1.86
N LEU A 91 -9.56 1.75 2.08
CA LEU A 91 -10.00 3.03 1.52
C LEU A 91 -9.05 4.19 1.90
N ARG A 92 -8.63 4.27 3.17
CA ARG A 92 -7.67 5.30 3.62
C ARG A 92 -6.31 5.15 2.94
N ILE A 93 -5.82 3.94 2.77
CA ILE A 93 -4.56 3.69 2.05
C ILE A 93 -4.67 4.13 0.59
N TYR A 94 -5.80 3.87 -0.06
CA TYR A 94 -6.02 4.29 -1.45
C TYR A 94 -6.07 5.81 -1.59
N GLN A 95 -6.68 6.50 -0.63
CA GLN A 95 -6.66 7.96 -0.57
C GLN A 95 -5.23 8.51 -0.41
N ALA A 96 -4.41 7.89 0.45
CA ALA A 96 -3.00 8.26 0.60
C ALA A 96 -2.21 8.02 -0.70
N LEU A 97 -2.39 6.85 -1.33
CA LEU A 97 -1.71 6.51 -2.59
C LEU A 97 -2.09 7.48 -3.72
N LEU A 98 -3.38 7.81 -3.85
CA LEU A 98 -3.84 8.80 -4.83
C LEU A 98 -3.20 10.17 -4.58
N ALA A 99 -3.17 10.63 -3.33
CA ALA A 99 -2.52 11.89 -2.98
C ALA A 99 -1.03 11.88 -3.36
N GLN A 100 -0.30 10.78 -3.10
CA GLN A 100 1.10 10.62 -3.48
C GLN A 100 1.29 10.62 -5.01
N ALA A 101 0.45 9.90 -5.75
CA ALA A 101 0.50 9.84 -7.21
C ALA A 101 0.22 11.20 -7.87
N MET A 102 -0.64 12.01 -7.26
CA MET A 102 -0.93 13.38 -7.68
C MET A 102 0.10 14.42 -7.20
N GLY A 103 1.14 14.01 -6.45
CA GLY A 103 2.11 14.92 -5.85
C GLY A 103 1.52 15.83 -4.74
N GLN A 104 0.36 15.49 -4.21
CA GLN A 104 -0.34 16.23 -3.14
C GLN A 104 0.16 15.77 -1.76
N TRP A 105 1.44 15.96 -1.49
CA TRP A 105 2.12 15.42 -0.31
C TRP A 105 1.51 15.89 1.03
N ASP A 106 0.93 17.10 1.07
CA ASP A 106 0.23 17.62 2.25
C ASP A 106 -1.02 16.81 2.63
N ARG A 107 -1.61 16.07 1.68
CA ARG A 107 -2.84 15.30 1.86
C ARG A 107 -2.60 13.84 2.25
N VAL A 108 -1.34 13.42 2.38
CA VAL A 108 -0.99 12.01 2.69
C VAL A 108 -1.19 11.69 4.18
N ALA A 109 -0.87 12.63 5.08
CA ALA A 109 -0.85 12.35 6.52
C ALA A 109 -2.23 12.01 7.10
N ALA A 110 -3.28 12.77 6.74
CA ALA A 110 -4.62 12.56 7.28
C ALA A 110 -5.21 11.16 7.00
N PRO A 111 -5.20 10.63 5.76
CA PRO A 111 -5.65 9.26 5.51
C PRO A 111 -4.77 8.22 6.20
N VAL A 112 -3.44 8.40 6.21
CA VAL A 112 -2.54 7.47 6.92
C VAL A 112 -2.88 7.38 8.42
N GLU A 113 -3.07 8.51 9.07
CA GLU A 113 -3.42 8.56 10.50
C GLU A 113 -4.79 7.90 10.77
N ARG A 114 -5.78 8.10 9.90
CA ARG A 114 -7.07 7.40 10.00
C ARG A 114 -6.90 5.89 9.83
N ALA A 115 -6.10 5.44 8.85
CA ALA A 115 -5.80 4.03 8.66
C ALA A 115 -5.13 3.44 9.91
N ARG A 116 -4.16 4.16 10.48
CA ARG A 116 -3.45 3.80 11.71
C ARG A 116 -4.41 3.60 12.87
N ARG A 117 -5.35 4.52 13.11
CA ARG A 117 -6.33 4.42 14.20
C ARG A 117 -7.24 3.20 14.09
N LEU A 118 -7.48 2.72 12.87
CA LEU A 118 -8.30 1.55 12.60
C LEU A 118 -7.52 0.23 12.80
N GLN A 119 -6.18 0.23 12.80
CA GLN A 119 -5.40 -1.00 12.96
C GLN A 119 -5.65 -1.67 14.32
N PHE A 120 -5.82 -2.99 14.30
CA PHE A 120 -5.82 -3.82 15.52
C PHE A 120 -4.39 -4.08 16.00
N GLY A 121 -4.21 -4.12 17.32
CA GLY A 121 -2.92 -4.41 17.96
C GLY A 121 -1.97 -3.21 17.96
N HIS A 122 -1.04 -3.19 18.91
CA HIS A 122 -0.05 -2.13 19.00
C HIS A 122 1.00 -2.15 17.85
N PRO A 123 1.54 -3.30 17.39
CA PRO A 123 2.59 -3.30 16.37
C PRO A 123 2.15 -2.64 15.04
N GLY A 124 0.95 -2.99 14.56
CA GLY A 124 0.39 -2.45 13.32
C GLY A 124 0.18 -0.95 13.39
N ARG A 125 -0.23 -0.40 14.54
CA ARG A 125 -0.42 1.04 14.75
C ARG A 125 0.90 1.81 14.70
N HIS A 126 1.99 1.23 15.19
CA HIS A 126 3.28 1.91 15.18
C HIS A 126 3.89 2.00 13.78
N VAL A 127 3.73 0.96 12.96
CA VAL A 127 4.43 0.88 11.66
C VAL A 127 3.54 1.27 10.48
N ALA A 128 2.21 1.26 10.63
CA ALA A 128 1.29 1.63 9.56
C ALA A 128 1.57 3.03 9.01
N GLY A 129 1.81 3.09 7.70
CA GLY A 129 2.07 4.31 6.95
C GLY A 129 3.40 5.01 7.26
N LEU A 130 4.32 4.38 8.00
CA LEU A 130 5.64 4.93 8.32
C LEU A 130 6.37 5.44 7.07
N LEU A 131 6.45 4.62 6.01
CA LEU A 131 7.10 5.02 4.77
C LEU A 131 6.34 6.12 4.04
N ASN A 132 5.00 6.07 4.03
CA ASN A 132 4.18 7.08 3.35
C ASN A 132 4.37 8.46 3.98
N GLU A 133 4.40 8.55 5.32
CA GLU A 133 4.62 9.79 6.05
C GLU A 133 6.04 10.33 5.84
N LEU A 134 7.07 9.47 6.00
CA LEU A 134 8.46 9.86 5.80
C LEU A 134 8.73 10.39 4.40
N LEU A 135 8.22 9.68 3.38
CA LEU A 135 8.39 10.10 1.99
C LEU A 135 7.59 11.37 1.69
N ALA A 136 6.38 11.51 2.25
CA ALA A 136 5.62 12.75 2.09
C ALA A 136 6.31 13.95 2.75
N GLU A 137 6.86 13.79 3.95
CA GLU A 137 7.62 14.84 4.64
C GLU A 137 8.89 15.20 3.87
N GLN A 138 9.64 14.19 3.38
CA GLN A 138 10.80 14.43 2.55
C GLN A 138 10.45 15.28 1.32
N GLN A 139 9.35 14.97 0.65
CA GLN A 139 8.93 15.67 -0.57
C GLN A 139 8.42 17.08 -0.28
N ARG A 140 7.64 17.27 0.78
CA ARG A 140 7.12 18.59 1.20
C ARG A 140 8.24 19.58 1.48
N HIS A 141 9.26 19.12 2.20
CA HIS A 141 10.33 19.98 2.70
C HIS A 141 11.63 19.85 1.88
N ARG A 142 11.60 19.06 0.79
CA ARG A 142 12.74 18.76 -0.08
C ARG A 142 13.97 18.29 0.70
N HIS A 143 13.73 17.46 1.71
CA HIS A 143 14.80 16.92 2.53
C HIS A 143 15.68 15.94 1.74
N SER A 144 16.95 15.89 2.12
CA SER A 144 17.93 14.98 1.53
C SER A 144 17.71 13.53 1.95
N ASP A 145 18.35 12.61 1.26
CA ASP A 145 18.36 11.19 1.64
C ASP A 145 19.06 10.94 2.98
N ALA A 146 20.07 11.76 3.32
CA ALA A 146 20.68 11.74 4.65
C ALA A 146 19.69 12.11 5.76
N TRP A 147 18.80 13.09 5.51
CA TRP A 147 17.70 13.37 6.43
C TRP A 147 16.75 12.18 6.53
N LEU A 148 16.39 11.54 5.41
CA LEU A 148 15.48 10.40 5.41
C LEU A 148 16.03 9.23 6.23
N GLN A 149 17.33 8.94 6.10
CA GLN A 149 18.04 7.94 6.89
C GLN A 149 17.96 8.22 8.39
N GLY A 150 18.25 9.45 8.82
CA GLY A 150 18.09 9.85 10.22
C GLY A 150 16.64 9.79 10.70
N ALA A 151 15.72 10.28 9.88
CA ALA A 151 14.29 10.35 10.18
C ALA A 151 13.64 8.98 10.37
N ILE A 152 13.98 7.99 9.53
CA ILE A 152 13.49 6.62 9.72
C ILE A 152 14.12 5.95 10.94
N ARG A 153 15.42 6.19 11.17
CA ARG A 153 16.12 5.66 12.34
C ARG A 153 15.46 6.15 13.63
N ASP A 154 15.30 7.45 13.78
CA ASP A 154 14.79 8.07 15.00
C ASP A 154 13.35 7.64 15.29
N ARG A 155 12.50 7.55 14.25
CA ARG A 155 11.12 7.05 14.37
C ARG A 155 11.07 5.60 14.81
N VAL A 156 11.93 4.74 14.26
CA VAL A 156 11.98 3.33 14.66
C VAL A 156 12.54 3.17 16.07
N LEU A 157 13.51 3.98 16.49
CA LEU A 157 14.06 3.96 17.85
C LEU A 157 13.01 4.36 18.90
N ALA A 158 12.11 5.27 18.56
CA ALA A 158 11.00 5.69 19.43
C ALA A 158 9.88 4.64 19.57
N MET A 159 9.86 3.58 18.76
CA MET A 159 8.83 2.53 18.83
C MET A 159 9.15 1.46 19.90
N PRO A 160 8.13 0.79 20.47
CA PRO A 160 8.33 -0.33 21.40
C PRO A 160 8.91 -1.54 20.65
N TRP A 161 10.22 -1.75 20.79
CA TRP A 161 10.96 -2.72 19.98
C TRP A 161 10.48 -4.16 20.11
N ASP A 162 10.09 -4.59 21.31
CA ASP A 162 9.61 -5.95 21.55
C ASP A 162 8.37 -6.30 20.72
N GLU A 163 7.62 -5.28 20.32
CA GLU A 163 6.40 -5.42 19.54
C GLU A 163 6.65 -5.25 18.04
N VAL A 164 7.44 -4.22 17.65
CA VAL A 164 7.65 -3.87 16.24
C VAL A 164 8.89 -4.50 15.63
N GLY A 165 9.80 -5.06 16.42
CA GLY A 165 11.10 -5.56 15.95
C GLY A 165 10.98 -6.54 14.78
N PRO A 166 10.17 -7.61 14.87
CA PRO A 166 9.99 -8.56 13.76
C PRO A 166 9.47 -7.90 12.49
N VAL A 167 8.55 -6.95 12.65
CA VAL A 167 7.92 -6.18 11.59
C VAL A 167 8.94 -5.28 10.88
N ILE A 168 9.79 -4.59 11.65
CA ILE A 168 10.86 -3.72 11.12
C ILE A 168 11.94 -4.54 10.40
N VAL A 169 12.31 -5.70 10.95
CA VAL A 169 13.25 -6.63 10.27
C VAL A 169 12.69 -7.08 8.93
N GLN A 170 11.42 -7.46 8.89
CA GLN A 170 10.75 -7.86 7.65
C GLN A 170 10.69 -6.71 6.65
N LEU A 171 10.34 -5.49 7.08
CA LEU A 171 10.35 -4.30 6.24
C LEU A 171 11.73 -4.05 5.62
N ARG A 172 12.79 -4.14 6.43
CA ARG A 172 14.17 -3.97 5.95
C ARG A 172 14.52 -5.02 4.90
N GLN A 173 14.18 -6.29 5.13
CA GLN A 173 14.43 -7.38 4.17
C GLN A 173 13.66 -7.15 2.85
N GLN A 174 12.40 -6.72 2.93
CA GLN A 174 11.59 -6.39 1.75
C GLN A 174 12.19 -5.25 0.94
N LEU A 175 12.66 -4.18 1.60
CA LEU A 175 13.33 -3.07 0.93
C LEU A 175 14.62 -3.53 0.24
N GLN A 176 15.44 -4.37 0.89
CA GLN A 176 16.66 -4.91 0.29
C GLN A 176 16.38 -5.83 -0.91
N ALA A 177 15.33 -6.64 -0.84
CA ALA A 177 14.94 -7.54 -1.92
C ALA A 177 14.29 -6.80 -3.11
N MET A 178 13.86 -5.55 -2.93
CA MET A 178 13.18 -4.79 -3.97
C MET A 178 14.13 -4.41 -5.10
N GLN A 179 13.73 -4.73 -6.33
CA GLN A 179 14.48 -4.45 -7.55
C GLN A 179 13.58 -3.82 -8.61
N GLY A 180 14.01 -2.71 -9.21
CA GLY A 180 13.28 -2.02 -10.27
C GLY A 180 12.92 -2.90 -11.47
N PRO A 181 13.85 -3.71 -12.03
CA PRO A 181 13.53 -4.65 -13.10
C PRO A 181 12.42 -5.64 -12.72
N GLY A 182 12.39 -6.13 -11.48
CA GLY A 182 11.34 -7.04 -11.00
C GLY A 182 9.96 -6.39 -10.97
N VAL A 183 9.86 -5.12 -10.55
CA VAL A 183 8.60 -4.36 -10.56
C VAL A 183 8.10 -4.16 -11.99
N ARG A 184 8.99 -3.77 -12.92
CA ARG A 184 8.65 -3.57 -14.33
C ARG A 184 8.23 -4.89 -14.99
N GLN A 185 8.98 -5.97 -14.76
CA GLN A 185 8.64 -7.29 -15.27
C GLN A 185 7.28 -7.76 -14.76
N PHE A 186 6.95 -7.52 -13.49
CA PHE A 186 5.63 -7.84 -12.96
C PHE A 186 4.50 -7.11 -13.70
N VAL A 187 4.67 -5.81 -13.96
CA VAL A 187 3.69 -5.01 -14.70
C VAL A 187 3.55 -5.55 -16.13
N ALA A 188 4.66 -5.79 -16.82
CA ALA A 188 4.64 -6.33 -18.18
C ALA A 188 4.01 -7.74 -18.25
N ALA A 189 4.38 -8.64 -17.35
CA ALA A 189 3.93 -10.03 -17.40
C ALA A 189 2.46 -10.19 -16.95
N ARG A 190 1.98 -9.35 -16.03
CA ARG A 190 0.66 -9.53 -15.41
C ARG A 190 -0.34 -8.45 -15.82
N LEU A 191 0.06 -7.19 -15.73
CA LEU A 191 -0.86 -6.08 -15.96
C LEU A 191 -1.07 -5.82 -17.45
N ASP A 192 -0.02 -5.85 -18.28
CA ASP A 192 -0.20 -5.67 -19.73
C ASP A 192 -1.04 -6.80 -20.33
N LEU A 193 -0.82 -8.04 -19.91
CA LEU A 193 -1.64 -9.18 -20.34
C LEU A 193 -3.11 -8.99 -19.95
N SER A 194 -3.38 -8.62 -18.70
CA SER A 194 -4.74 -8.39 -18.22
C SER A 194 -5.40 -7.20 -18.93
N ALA A 195 -4.67 -6.11 -19.19
CA ALA A 195 -5.18 -4.96 -19.92
C ALA A 195 -5.49 -5.30 -21.39
N ASN A 196 -4.69 -6.17 -22.02
CA ASN A 196 -4.96 -6.62 -23.38
C ASN A 196 -6.26 -7.43 -23.46
N ILE A 197 -6.47 -8.34 -22.49
CA ILE A 197 -7.72 -9.13 -22.38
C ILE A 197 -8.93 -8.21 -22.17
N SER A 198 -8.81 -7.18 -21.33
CA SER A 198 -9.89 -6.23 -21.06
C SER A 198 -10.01 -5.09 -22.08
N LYS A 199 -9.27 -5.15 -23.21
CA LYS A 199 -9.23 -4.10 -24.25
C LYS A 199 -8.91 -2.71 -23.69
N GLY A 200 -8.05 -2.65 -22.67
CA GLY A 200 -7.59 -1.43 -22.01
C GLY A 200 -8.55 -0.86 -20.96
N GLN A 201 -9.65 -1.56 -20.63
CA GLN A 201 -10.53 -1.19 -19.52
C GLN A 201 -9.92 -1.67 -18.19
N ALA A 202 -9.74 -0.75 -17.25
CA ALA A 202 -9.14 -1.04 -15.96
C ALA A 202 -10.15 -0.77 -14.83
N SER A 203 -10.26 -1.74 -13.92
CA SER A 203 -11.02 -1.57 -12.67
C SER A 203 -10.24 -0.74 -11.65
N LEU A 204 -10.89 -0.34 -10.57
CA LEU A 204 -10.25 0.50 -9.53
C LEU A 204 -9.06 -0.21 -8.90
N GLY A 205 -9.22 -1.49 -8.55
CA GLY A 205 -8.14 -2.30 -7.99
C GLY A 205 -6.95 -2.43 -8.95
N PHE A 206 -7.20 -2.58 -10.25
CA PHE A 206 -6.17 -2.63 -11.28
C PHE A 206 -5.37 -1.32 -11.33
N VAL A 207 -6.06 -0.18 -11.40
CA VAL A 207 -5.42 1.14 -11.47
C VAL A 207 -4.61 1.42 -10.21
N LEU A 208 -5.14 1.10 -9.04
CA LEU A 208 -4.44 1.29 -7.76
C LEU A 208 -3.19 0.41 -7.66
N GLN A 209 -3.24 -0.82 -8.18
CA GLN A 209 -2.06 -1.68 -8.26
C GLN A 209 -0.98 -1.08 -9.18
N LEU A 210 -1.38 -0.53 -10.32
CA LEU A 210 -0.47 0.14 -11.25
C LEU A 210 0.15 1.42 -10.63
N MET A 211 -0.66 2.25 -9.96
CA MET A 211 -0.19 3.42 -9.20
C MET A 211 0.77 3.00 -8.08
N GLY A 212 0.52 1.88 -7.40
CA GLY A 212 1.42 1.32 -6.40
C GLY A 212 2.78 0.92 -6.98
N ALA A 213 2.80 0.28 -8.15
CA ALA A 213 4.04 -0.05 -8.86
C ALA A 213 4.81 1.22 -9.28
N GLN A 214 4.10 2.24 -9.77
CA GLN A 214 4.70 3.54 -10.08
C GLN A 214 5.31 4.19 -8.82
N PHE A 215 4.59 4.19 -7.70
CA PHE A 215 5.10 4.69 -6.43
C PHE A 215 6.37 3.96 -5.98
N GLN A 216 6.42 2.64 -6.12
CA GLN A 216 7.63 1.86 -5.81
C GLN A 216 8.82 2.28 -6.69
N LEU A 217 8.60 2.42 -8.01
CA LEU A 217 9.66 2.77 -8.96
C LEU A 217 10.20 4.19 -8.75
N HIS A 218 9.32 5.16 -8.53
CA HIS A 218 9.70 6.58 -8.56
C HIS A 218 9.88 7.19 -7.16
N GLN A 219 9.29 6.59 -6.13
CA GLN A 219 9.37 7.11 -4.76
C GLN A 219 10.23 6.21 -3.88
N VAL A 220 9.96 4.92 -3.81
CA VAL A 220 10.64 4.04 -2.84
C VAL A 220 12.04 3.65 -3.30
N LEU A 221 12.19 3.10 -4.51
CA LEU A 221 13.45 2.55 -5.00
C LEU A 221 14.61 3.54 -5.04
N PRO A 222 14.43 4.81 -5.48
CA PRO A 222 15.51 5.80 -5.46
C PRO A 222 16.05 6.09 -4.05
N ARG A 223 15.22 5.87 -3.03
CA ARG A 223 15.52 6.16 -1.61
C ARG A 223 15.82 4.91 -0.80
N ARG A 224 15.82 3.74 -1.45
CA ARG A 224 15.95 2.42 -0.82
C ARG A 224 17.19 2.34 0.06
N GLU A 225 18.32 2.87 -0.41
CA GLU A 225 19.59 2.79 0.32
C GLU A 225 19.54 3.56 1.64
N ALA A 226 19.06 4.81 1.62
CA ALA A 226 18.87 5.62 2.82
C ALA A 226 17.89 4.98 3.81
N LEU A 227 16.77 4.45 3.30
CA LEU A 227 15.79 3.74 4.12
C LEU A 227 16.41 2.51 4.81
N VAL A 228 17.12 1.66 4.05
CA VAL A 228 17.77 0.46 4.59
C VAL A 228 18.89 0.83 5.57
N ALA A 229 19.68 1.85 5.27
CA ALA A 229 20.74 2.33 6.15
C ALA A 229 20.17 2.79 7.51
N GLY A 230 19.11 3.60 7.50
CA GLY A 230 18.49 4.09 8.74
C GLY A 230 17.85 2.97 9.56
N LEU A 231 17.25 1.97 8.90
CA LEU A 231 16.75 0.76 9.57
C LEU A 231 17.88 -0.06 10.19
N ASN A 232 19.00 -0.24 9.48
CA ASN A 232 20.17 -0.95 10.01
C ASN A 232 20.77 -0.23 11.22
N GLU A 233 20.88 1.10 11.18
CA GLU A 233 21.34 1.90 12.33
C GLU A 233 20.42 1.75 13.53
N ALA A 234 19.10 1.85 13.32
CA ALA A 234 18.12 1.69 14.40
C ALA A 234 18.23 0.30 15.04
N MET A 235 18.39 -0.75 14.23
CA MET A 235 18.57 -2.13 14.70
C MET A 235 19.88 -2.33 15.47
N ALA A 236 20.98 -1.75 15.00
CA ALA A 236 22.29 -1.88 15.63
C ALA A 236 22.37 -1.21 17.02
N GLN A 237 21.57 -0.16 17.25
CA GLN A 237 21.48 0.53 18.54
C GLN A 237 20.55 -0.17 19.55
N ARG A 238 19.86 -1.24 19.16
CA ARG A 238 19.03 -2.00 20.10
C ARG A 238 19.90 -2.96 20.91
N PRO A 239 19.68 -3.06 22.24
CA PRO A 239 20.38 -4.04 23.04
C PRO A 239 20.07 -5.46 22.53
N ALA A 240 21.07 -6.34 22.60
CA ALA A 240 20.88 -7.74 22.26
C ALA A 240 19.73 -8.33 23.11
N PRO A 241 18.85 -9.15 22.53
CA PRO A 241 17.76 -9.77 23.28
C PRO A 241 18.35 -10.54 24.47
N ALA A 242 17.81 -10.31 25.67
CA ALA A 242 18.23 -11.04 26.85
C ALA A 242 18.16 -12.55 26.58
N ALA A 243 19.23 -13.27 26.90
CA ALA A 243 19.28 -14.71 26.72
C ALA A 243 18.06 -15.33 27.44
N LYS A 244 17.24 -16.08 26.71
CA LYS A 244 16.12 -16.83 27.32
C LYS A 244 16.73 -17.80 28.32
N VAL A 245 16.52 -17.54 29.62
CA VAL A 245 16.90 -18.47 30.68
C VAL A 245 16.22 -19.81 30.36
N PRO A 246 16.96 -20.92 30.23
CA PRO A 246 16.37 -22.22 29.99
C PRO A 246 15.33 -22.48 31.08
N GLN A 247 14.06 -22.60 30.67
CA GLN A 247 13.01 -23.02 31.57
C GLN A 247 13.37 -24.44 32.02
N ALA A 248 13.85 -24.57 33.26
CA ALA A 248 14.23 -25.84 33.84
C ALA A 248 13.04 -26.81 33.66
N ALA A 249 13.28 -27.90 32.94
CA ALA A 249 12.30 -28.94 32.72
C ALA A 249 11.81 -29.42 34.09
N SER A 250 10.55 -29.13 34.41
CA SER A 250 9.90 -29.68 35.59
C SER A 250 9.86 -31.20 35.42
N ALA A 251 10.60 -31.90 36.27
CA ALA A 251 10.63 -33.36 36.28
C ALA A 251 9.21 -33.92 36.47
N PRO A 252 8.84 -35.01 35.76
CA PRO A 252 7.56 -35.65 35.96
C PRO A 252 7.50 -36.21 37.39
N ALA A 253 6.43 -35.87 38.12
CA ALA A 253 6.12 -36.45 39.41
C ALA A 253 5.91 -37.97 39.23
N ALA A 254 6.77 -38.76 39.85
CA ALA A 254 6.58 -40.20 39.95
C ALA A 254 5.41 -40.47 40.91
N GLY A 255 4.41 -41.21 40.42
CA GLY A 255 3.41 -41.89 41.23
C GLY A 255 3.83 -43.31 41.58
#